data_AF-A0A504YYM1-F1
#
_entry.id   AF-A0A504YYM1-F1
#
_cell.length_a   1.000
_cell.length_b   1.000
_cell.length_c   1.000
_cell.angle_alpha   90.00
_cell.angle_beta   90.00
_cell.angle_gamma   90.00
#
_symmetry.space_group_name_H-M   'P 1'
#
loop_
_entity.id
_entity.type
_entity.pdbx_description
1 polymer ?
#
loop_
_entity_poly.entity_id
_entity_poly.type
_entity_poly.pdbx_seq_one_letter_code
_entity_poly.pdbx_strand_id
1 'polypeptide(L)'
;FFQFQLFYHDEDVSVQLDIDNASRLSVRKVRLSIVQIAELYMVTKGTYRSVVDSVRVRDGIPISSGTTGWTKKCALHTSLSDANKKRGLALDGLLKNEKATLASSTIYRIPSNGTTYHETMRSTFGGIIQ
;
A
#
# COMPACT_ATOMS: atom_id res chain seq x y z
N PHE A 1 10.07 -12.94 -3.37
CA PHE A 1 9.18 -12.55 -4.49
C PHE A 1 7.73 -12.59 -4.04
N PHE A 2 6.91 -11.59 -4.40
CA PHE A 2 5.45 -11.68 -4.21
C PHE A 2 4.88 -12.66 -5.24
N GLN A 3 4.15 -13.68 -4.77
CA GLN A 3 3.70 -14.79 -5.61
C GLN A 3 2.41 -14.46 -6.39
N PHE A 4 1.70 -13.39 -6.01
CA PHE A 4 0.46 -12.93 -6.64
C PHE A 4 0.51 -11.41 -6.89
N GLN A 5 -0.06 -10.97 -8.02
CA GLN A 5 -0.22 -9.55 -8.35
C GLN A 5 -1.59 -8.99 -7.96
N LEU A 6 -2.54 -9.86 -7.58
CA LEU A 6 -3.89 -9.51 -7.15
C LEU A 6 -4.14 -10.14 -5.78
N PHE A 7 -4.74 -9.37 -4.87
CA PHE A 7 -5.16 -9.81 -3.55
C PHE A 7 -6.62 -9.42 -3.36
N TYR A 8 -7.39 -10.28 -2.71
CA TYR A 8 -8.76 -9.96 -2.32
C TYR A 8 -8.77 -9.24 -0.97
N HIS A 9 -9.85 -8.49 -0.71
CA HIS A 9 -10.05 -7.88 0.60
C HIS A 9 -10.08 -8.96 1.69
N ASP A 10 -9.52 -8.60 2.84
CA ASP A 10 -9.37 -9.47 4.01
C ASP A 10 -8.45 -10.69 3.81
N GLU A 11 -7.78 -10.81 2.67
CA GLU A 11 -6.73 -11.81 2.44
C GLU A 11 -5.38 -11.34 3.03
N ASP A 12 -4.71 -12.24 3.73
CA ASP A 12 -3.39 -11.98 4.30
C ASP A 12 -2.30 -12.03 3.23
N VAL A 13 -1.41 -11.03 3.29
CA VAL A 13 -0.30 -10.88 2.37
C VAL A 13 0.95 -11.52 2.99
N SER A 14 1.34 -12.69 2.49
CA SER A 14 2.57 -13.37 2.90
C SER A 14 3.79 -12.85 2.14
N VAL A 15 4.79 -12.36 2.87
CA VAL A 15 6.05 -11.82 2.32
C VAL A 15 7.22 -12.63 2.85
N GLN A 16 8.00 -13.22 1.94
CA GLN A 16 9.32 -13.76 2.25
C GLN A 16 10.37 -12.68 2.01
N LEU A 17 11.12 -12.37 3.06
CA LEU A 17 12.31 -11.54 3.02
C LEU A 17 13.53 -12.45 2.91
N ASP A 18 14.39 -12.15 1.94
CA ASP A 18 15.71 -12.76 1.78
C ASP A 18 16.74 -11.62 1.80
N ILE A 19 17.69 -11.66 2.74
CA ILE A 19 18.65 -10.59 2.98
C ILE A 19 20.08 -11.15 3.02
N ASP A 20 20.92 -10.62 2.14
CA ASP A 20 22.37 -10.75 2.20
C ASP A 20 22.97 -9.42 2.67
N ASN A 21 23.44 -9.37 3.91
CA ASN A 21 24.06 -8.19 4.48
C ASN A 21 25.58 -8.19 4.26
N ALA A 22 26.03 -7.87 3.04
CA ALA A 22 27.45 -7.71 2.73
C ALA A 22 28.08 -6.43 3.30
N SER A 23 27.35 -5.64 4.08
CA SER A 23 27.84 -4.38 4.64
C SER A 23 28.68 -4.58 5.92
N ARG A 24 29.36 -3.52 6.36
CA ARG A 24 30.15 -3.49 7.60
C ARG A 24 29.30 -3.26 8.86
N LEU A 25 28.01 -2.96 8.72
CA LEU A 25 27.12 -2.63 9.82
C LEU A 25 26.00 -3.65 9.96
N SER A 26 25.46 -3.77 11.17
CA SER A 26 24.34 -4.67 11.45
C SER A 26 22.98 -4.01 11.20
N VAL A 27 22.03 -4.78 10.66
CA VAL A 27 20.65 -4.32 10.45
C VAL A 27 19.87 -4.49 11.75
N ARG A 28 19.60 -3.40 12.45
CA ARG A 28 18.95 -3.41 13.79
C ARG A 28 17.43 -3.50 13.76
N LYS A 29 16.80 -3.28 12.60
CA LYS A 29 15.35 -3.26 12.50
C LYS A 29 14.93 -3.50 11.06
N VAL A 30 14.00 -4.43 10.90
CA VAL A 30 13.26 -4.62 9.66
C VAL A 30 11.77 -4.41 9.96
N ARG A 31 11.09 -3.67 9.11
CA ARG A 31 9.64 -3.40 9.22
C ARG A 31 9.04 -3.42 7.84
N LEU A 32 7.97 -4.20 7.68
CA LEU A 32 7.16 -4.26 6.48
C LEU A 32 5.89 -3.44 6.72
N SER A 33 5.34 -2.83 5.68
CA SER A 33 4.08 -2.09 5.79
C SER A 33 3.32 -2.11 4.49
N ILE A 34 2.00 -2.30 4.58
CA ILE A 34 1.07 -2.06 3.49
C ILE A 34 0.71 -0.58 3.54
N VAL A 35 0.93 0.14 2.44
CA VAL A 35 0.65 1.57 2.35
C VAL A 35 -0.35 1.80 1.23
N GLN A 36 -1.49 2.38 1.58
CA GLN A 36 -2.45 2.87 0.61
C GLN A 36 -1.99 4.24 0.11
N ILE A 37 -2.02 4.42 -1.20
CA ILE A 37 -1.71 5.67 -1.87
C ILE A 37 -2.97 6.13 -2.60
N ALA A 38 -3.52 7.26 -2.19
CA ALA A 38 -4.66 7.88 -2.85
C ALA A 38 -4.19 9.16 -3.57
N GLU A 39 -4.25 9.16 -4.89
CA GLU A 39 -4.04 10.36 -5.70
C GLU A 39 -5.38 11.02 -6.02
N LEU A 40 -5.56 12.28 -5.61
CA LEU A 40 -6.76 13.06 -5.87
C LEU A 40 -6.49 14.10 -6.96
N TYR A 41 -7.41 14.15 -7.92
CA TYR A 41 -7.36 15.04 -9.08
C TYR A 41 -8.67 15.84 -9.12
N MET A 42 -8.81 16.84 -8.22
CA MET A 42 -9.94 17.79 -8.21
C MET A 42 -9.53 19.13 -8.84
N VAL A 43 -9.03 20.07 -8.02
CA VAL A 43 -8.53 21.38 -8.46
C VAL A 43 -7.01 21.37 -8.62
N THR A 44 -6.31 20.73 -7.69
CA THR A 44 -4.87 20.49 -7.71
C THR A 44 -4.60 19.00 -7.45
N LYS A 45 -3.48 18.49 -7.98
CA LYS A 45 -3.04 17.12 -7.68
C LYS A 45 -2.63 17.03 -6.21
N GLY A 46 -3.27 16.14 -5.46
CA GLY A 46 -2.90 15.78 -4.10
C GLY A 46 -2.57 14.30 -3.98
N THR A 47 -1.58 13.94 -3.16
CA THR A 47 -1.22 12.54 -2.88
C THR A 47 -1.28 12.30 -1.38
N TYR A 48 -2.10 11.35 -0.96
CA TYR A 48 -2.26 10.94 0.43
C TYR A 48 -1.70 9.54 0.62
N ARG A 49 -0.96 9.34 1.72
CA ARG A 49 -0.31 8.08 2.06
C ARG A 49 -0.76 7.65 3.43
N SER A 50 -1.30 6.45 3.52
CA SER A 50 -1.86 5.90 4.76
C SER A 50 -1.38 4.48 4.97
N VAL A 51 -0.82 4.19 6.14
CA VAL A 51 -0.38 2.84 6.49
C VAL A 51 -1.59 2.01 6.87
N VAL A 52 -1.89 1.00 6.05
CA VAL A 52 -2.95 0.01 6.28
C VAL A 52 -2.54 -0.92 7.41
N ASP A 53 -1.37 -1.55 7.28
CA ASP A 53 -0.83 -2.45 8.29
C ASP A 53 0.69 -2.37 8.34
N SER A 54 1.29 -2.75 9.47
CA SER A 54 2.73 -2.67 9.70
C SER A 54 3.23 -3.76 10.64
N VAL A 55 4.14 -4.59 10.16
CA VAL A 55 4.77 -5.66 10.96
C VAL A 55 6.24 -5.36 11.17
N ARG A 56 6.66 -5.39 12.43
CA ARG A 56 8.07 -5.29 12.82
C ARG A 56 8.63 -6.68 13.05
N VAL A 57 9.69 -7.02 12.33
CA VAL A 57 10.45 -8.26 12.56
C VAL A 57 11.15 -8.16 13.92
N ARG A 58 10.92 -9.15 14.78
CA ARG A 58 11.55 -9.23 16.11
C ARG A 58 12.64 -10.31 16.15
N ASP A 59 12.39 -11.47 15.54
CA ASP A 59 13.33 -12.57 15.54
C ASP A 59 14.41 -12.39 14.47
N GLY A 60 15.63 -12.85 14.77
CA GLY A 60 16.76 -12.77 13.83
C GLY A 60 17.29 -11.35 13.61
N ILE A 61 17.00 -10.42 14.51
CA ILE A 61 17.51 -9.05 14.55
C ILE A 61 18.43 -8.90 15.78
N PRO A 62 19.59 -8.22 15.68
CA PRO A 62 20.13 -7.60 14.47
C PRO A 62 20.70 -8.62 13.48
N ILE A 63 20.60 -8.32 12.19
CA ILE A 63 21.28 -9.10 11.15
C ILE A 63 22.74 -8.62 11.12
N SER A 64 23.68 -9.46 11.51
CA SER A 64 25.11 -9.13 11.60
C SER A 64 25.72 -8.77 10.25
N SER A 65 26.80 -8.00 10.25
CA SER A 65 27.61 -7.74 9.06
C SER A 65 28.15 -9.04 8.46
N GLY A 66 28.15 -9.14 7.13
CA GLY A 66 28.60 -10.33 6.40
C GLY A 66 27.62 -11.51 6.42
N THR A 67 26.42 -11.37 6.98
CA THR A 67 25.41 -12.45 6.98
C THR A 67 24.90 -12.69 5.57
N THR A 68 24.90 -13.94 5.12
CA THR A 68 24.28 -14.36 3.85
C THR A 68 23.18 -15.37 4.10
N GLY A 69 22.16 -15.40 3.23
CA GLY A 69 21.05 -16.34 3.30
C GLY A 69 20.10 -16.12 4.48
N TRP A 70 20.00 -14.89 5.02
CA TRP A 70 19.01 -14.62 6.05
C TRP A 70 17.61 -14.61 5.42
N THR A 71 16.70 -15.44 5.93
CA THR A 71 15.33 -15.52 5.44
C THR A 71 14.31 -15.36 6.56
N LYS A 72 13.24 -14.60 6.32
CA LYS A 72 12.10 -14.48 7.24
C LYS A 72 10.80 -14.34 6.48
N LYS A 73 9.81 -15.16 6.83
CA LYS A 73 8.43 -15.01 6.37
C LYS A 73 7.64 -14.13 7.34
N CYS A 74 6.87 -13.19 6.80
CA CYS A 74 5.98 -12.30 7.53
C CYS A 74 4.61 -12.30 6.85
N ALA A 75 3.53 -12.20 7.62
CA ALA A 75 2.19 -11.95 7.10
C ALA A 75 1.78 -10.50 7.44
N LEU A 76 1.09 -9.84 6.52
CA LEU A 76 0.47 -8.53 6.73
C LEU A 76 -1.02 -8.63 6.41
N HIS A 77 -1.84 -7.87 7.14
CA HIS A 77 -3.28 -7.91 6.99
C HIS A 77 -3.79 -6.79 6.09
N THR A 78 -4.75 -7.11 5.22
CA THR A 78 -5.42 -6.14 4.32
C THR A 78 -6.80 -5.72 4.85
N SER A 79 -7.18 -6.12 6.06
CA SER A 79 -8.50 -5.86 6.62
C SER A 79 -8.60 -4.52 7.34
N LEU A 80 -9.79 -3.91 7.27
CA LEU A 80 -10.12 -2.71 8.03
C LEU A 80 -10.45 -3.07 9.49
N SER A 81 -9.42 -3.25 10.32
CA SER A 81 -9.57 -3.48 11.75
C SER A 81 -9.66 -2.18 12.56
N ASP A 82 -10.26 -2.21 13.75
CA ASP A 82 -10.36 -1.03 14.63
C ASP A 82 -8.98 -0.45 15.01
N ALA A 83 -7.94 -1.28 15.06
CA ALA A 83 -6.55 -0.86 15.27
C ALA A 83 -5.97 -0.06 14.10
N ASN A 84 -6.52 -0.25 12.89
CA ASN A 84 -6.09 0.38 11.65
C ASN A 84 -7.10 1.40 11.09
N LYS A 85 -8.24 1.65 11.77
CA LYS A 85 -9.16 2.76 11.47
C LYS A 85 -8.54 4.13 11.77
N LYS A 86 -7.55 4.50 10.97
CA LYS A 86 -6.86 5.78 11.02
C LYS A 86 -7.53 6.76 10.06
N ARG A 87 -7.47 8.05 10.39
CA ARG A 87 -7.88 9.11 9.46
C ARG A 87 -7.03 9.04 8.18
N GLY A 88 -7.66 9.22 7.02
CA GLY A 88 -6.98 9.33 5.73
C GLY A 88 -6.82 8.03 4.94
N LEU A 89 -7.38 6.90 5.40
CA LEU A 89 -7.58 5.73 4.55
C LEU A 89 -8.74 5.98 3.57
N ALA A 90 -8.52 5.67 2.29
CA ALA A 90 -9.59 5.60 1.31
C ALA A 90 -10.36 4.29 1.52
N LEU A 91 -11.68 4.41 1.61
CA LEU A 91 -12.61 3.32 1.89
C LEU A 91 -13.60 3.20 0.74
N ASP A 92 -14.02 1.98 0.42
CA ASP A 92 -15.20 1.76 -0.41
C ASP A 92 -16.45 2.11 0.43
N GLY A 93 -17.32 2.96 -0.12
CA GLY A 93 -18.35 3.68 0.63
C GLY A 93 -19.44 2.81 1.28
N LEU A 94 -20.18 3.42 2.22
CA LEU A 94 -21.31 2.80 2.93
C LEU A 94 -22.64 2.99 2.16
N LEU A 95 -23.32 1.91 1.79
CA LEU A 95 -24.77 1.92 1.54
C LEU A 95 -25.49 1.66 2.87
N LYS A 96 -25.68 2.72 3.65
CA LYS A 96 -26.46 2.87 4.91
C LYS A 96 -26.36 1.81 6.05
N ASN A 97 -25.96 0.56 5.84
CA ASN A 97 -25.94 -0.50 6.85
C ASN A 97 -24.79 -1.53 6.70
N GLU A 98 -23.89 -1.38 5.73
CA GLU A 98 -22.76 -2.31 5.54
C GLU A 98 -21.49 -1.84 6.25
N LYS A 99 -20.62 -2.80 6.62
CA LYS A 99 -19.28 -2.49 7.14
C LYS A 99 -18.44 -1.87 6.02
N ALA A 100 -17.76 -0.76 6.30
CA ALA A 100 -16.81 -0.19 5.35
C ALA A 100 -15.60 -1.12 5.16
N THR A 101 -15.08 -1.20 3.93
CA THR A 101 -13.84 -1.90 3.59
C THR A 101 -12.79 -0.91 3.05
N LEU A 102 -11.53 -1.33 2.93
CA LEU A 102 -10.54 -0.53 2.22
C LEU A 102 -10.95 -0.34 0.76
N ALA A 103 -10.62 0.80 0.18
CA ALA A 103 -10.83 1.01 -1.25
C ALA A 103 -9.96 0.06 -2.08
N SER A 104 -10.55 -0.59 -3.07
CA SER A 104 -9.79 -1.37 -4.07
C SER A 104 -8.85 -0.47 -4.89
N SER A 105 -7.79 -1.08 -5.43
CA SER A 105 -6.87 -0.40 -6.35
C SER A 105 -7.59 0.01 -7.64
N THR A 106 -7.48 1.28 -8.02
CA THR A 106 -8.01 1.78 -9.29
C THR A 106 -7.16 1.28 -10.46
N ILE A 107 -7.74 0.49 -11.36
CA ILE A 107 -7.07 0.08 -12.60
C ILE A 107 -7.19 1.21 -13.63
N TYR A 108 -6.05 1.72 -14.09
CA TYR A 108 -6.00 2.78 -15.10
C TYR A 108 -5.78 2.20 -16.51
N ARG A 109 -6.63 2.60 -17.45
CA ARG A 109 -6.40 2.36 -18.89
C ARG A 109 -5.84 3.62 -19.52
N ILE A 110 -4.57 3.59 -19.93
CA ILE A 110 -3.97 4.68 -20.71
C ILE A 110 -4.71 4.76 -22.06
N PRO A 111 -5.34 5.89 -22.40
CA PRO A 111 -5.93 6.05 -23.73
C PRO A 111 -4.82 6.18 -24.77
N SER A 112 -5.00 5.54 -25.92
CA SER A 112 -4.00 5.42 -26.99
C SER A 112 -3.66 6.73 -27.71
N ASN A 113 -4.39 7.80 -27.41
CA ASN A 113 -4.29 9.12 -28.03
C ASN A 113 -3.27 10.06 -27.35
N GLY A 114 -2.52 9.58 -26.34
CA GLY A 114 -1.44 10.36 -25.71
C GLY A 114 -1.89 11.47 -24.75
N THR A 115 -3.21 11.66 -24.56
CA THR A 115 -3.70 12.59 -23.53
C THR A 115 -3.45 12.04 -22.14
N THR A 116 -2.93 12.88 -21.24
CA THR A 116 -2.68 12.49 -19.86
C THR A 116 -3.99 12.47 -19.07
N TYR A 117 -4.13 11.54 -18.12
CA TYR A 117 -5.34 11.45 -17.29
C TYR A 117 -5.70 12.75 -16.59
N HIS A 118 -4.69 13.52 -16.16
CA HIS A 118 -4.89 14.83 -15.55
C HIS A 118 -5.65 15.78 -16.48
N GLU A 119 -5.33 15.77 -17.78
CA GLU A 119 -6.05 16.57 -18.78
C GLU A 119 -7.47 16.05 -19.00
N THR A 120 -7.66 14.73 -19.08
CA THR A 120 -8.99 14.12 -19.23
C THR A 120 -9.90 14.40 -18.03
N MET A 121 -9.40 14.22 -16.80
CA MET A 121 -10.15 14.49 -15.57
C MET A 121 -10.48 15.98 -15.43
N ARG A 122 -9.52 16.86 -15.73
CA ARG A 122 -9.76 18.31 -15.72
C ARG A 122 -10.79 18.73 -16.77
N SER A 123 -10.75 18.15 -17.97
CA SER A 123 -11.73 18.44 -19.02
C SER A 123 -13.13 17.89 -18.71
N THR A 124 -13.23 16.75 -18.03
CA THR A 124 -14.51 16.08 -17.76
C THR A 124 -15.21 16.65 -16.53
N PHE A 125 -14.44 16.95 -15.47
CA PHE A 125 -14.99 17.34 -14.17
C PHE A 125 -14.63 18.78 -13.75
N GLY A 126 -13.67 19.43 -14.42
CA GLY A 126 -13.23 20.78 -14.08
C GLY A 126 -14.25 21.90 -14.36
N GLY A 127 -15.30 21.61 -15.15
CA GLY A 127 -16.41 22.55 -15.40
C GLY A 127 -17.50 22.53 -14.33
N ILE A 128 -17.44 21.61 -13.35
CA ILE A 128 -18.48 21.43 -12.32
C ILE A 128 -18.22 22.32 -11.09
N ILE A 129 -17.09 23.03 -11.05
CA ILE A 129 -16.74 24.00 -9.99
C ILE A 129 -16.54 25.38 -10.62
N GLN A 130 -17.63 26.05 -10.97
CA GLN A 130 -17.70 27.50 -11.14
C GLN A 130 -18.95 28.03 -10.43
#